data_AF-A0A818E5G7-F1
#
_entry.id   AF-A0A818E5G7-F1
#
_cell.length_a   1.000
_cell.length_b   1.000
_cell.length_c   1.000
_cell.angle_alpha   90.00
_cell.angle_beta   90.00
_cell.angle_gamma   90.00
#
_symmetry.space_group_name_H-M   'P 1'
#
loop_
_entity.id
_entity.type
_entity.pdbx_description
1 polymer ?
#
loop_
_entity_poly.entity_id
_entity_poly.type
_entity_poly.pdbx_seq_one_letter_code
_entity_poly.pdbx_strand_id
1 'polypeptide(L)'
;MTSLDEILIHMPRLNKFTFSIVSQTVNKYIKIDLPSNDNIQSSFLDRGYNHVGSYADFNSTTNVARCHVYSLPYRFEIFINLNNFFTGGMFNKVRCVFMNDTSSFEHELFALVSQAFPYLEKLYVCNLQAQKNKQHSSTLIVFSHLVKLILSPAHVNYAEQFLFEENTRLPRLIVLTIEYETLAIVTNNFTNDAARLNCANLQNIHIVGSFVRPESFHHYFPLL
;
A
#
# COMPACT_ATOMS: atom_id res chain seq x y z
N MET A 1 9.26 4.35 27.01
CA MET A 1 9.54 2.90 26.96
C MET A 1 8.91 2.30 28.21
N THR A 2 7.74 1.70 28.07
CA THR A 2 7.15 0.84 29.09
C THR A 2 7.98 -0.45 29.15
N SER A 3 8.39 -0.87 30.35
CA SER A 3 9.18 -2.10 30.48
C SER A 3 8.30 -3.32 30.19
N LEU A 4 8.90 -4.42 29.73
CA LEU A 4 8.18 -5.67 29.43
C LEU A 4 7.35 -6.17 30.63
N ASP A 5 7.82 -5.85 31.84
CA ASP A 5 7.19 -6.22 33.11
C ASP A 5 5.84 -5.52 33.35
N GLU A 6 5.70 -4.25 32.94
CA GLU A 6 4.43 -3.52 33.04
C GLU A 6 3.35 -4.15 32.15
N ILE A 7 3.73 -4.63 30.96
CA ILE A 7 2.81 -5.30 30.03
C ILE A 7 2.27 -6.59 30.65
N LEU A 8 3.14 -7.38 31.29
CA LEU A 8 2.76 -8.65 31.90
C LEU A 8 1.83 -8.48 33.12
N ILE A 9 1.97 -7.38 33.87
CA ILE A 9 1.07 -7.05 34.99
C ILE A 9 -0.35 -6.71 34.51
N HIS A 10 -0.48 -6.08 33.35
CA HIS A 10 -1.77 -5.66 32.79
C HIS A 10 -2.45 -6.71 31.91
N MET A 11 -1.70 -7.70 31.39
CA MET A 11 -2.21 -8.80 30.58
C MET A 11 -3.41 -9.55 31.20
N PRO A 12 -3.43 -9.90 32.50
CA PRO A 12 -4.59 -10.58 33.11
C PRO A 12 -5.87 -9.72 33.16
N ARG A 13 -5.75 -8.40 33.01
CA ARG A 13 -6.88 -7.44 33.04
C ARG A 13 -7.37 -7.06 31.64
N LEU A 14 -6.75 -7.58 30.59
CA LEU A 14 -7.12 -7.29 29.21
C LEU A 14 -8.40 -8.06 28.84
N ASN A 15 -9.53 -7.35 28.82
CA ASN A 15 -10.81 -7.90 28.34
C ASN A 15 -10.82 -8.09 26.81
N LYS A 16 -9.91 -7.44 26.09
CA LYS A 16 -9.76 -7.56 24.64
C LYS A 16 -8.35 -7.20 24.19
N PHE A 17 -7.67 -8.14 23.53
CA PHE A 17 -6.37 -7.92 22.91
C PHE A 17 -6.53 -7.79 21.39
N THR A 18 -6.06 -6.69 20.81
CA THR A 18 -6.02 -6.47 19.35
C THR A 18 -4.59 -6.33 18.88
N PHE A 19 -4.25 -7.01 17.78
CA PHE A 19 -2.88 -7.08 17.28
C PHE A 19 -2.83 -7.04 15.75
N SER A 20 -1.67 -6.67 15.23
CA SER A 20 -1.27 -6.72 13.81
C SER A 20 0.20 -7.10 13.83
N ILE A 21 0.50 -8.37 13.60
CA ILE A 21 1.82 -8.96 13.78
C ILE A 21 2.35 -9.35 12.41
N VAL A 22 3.49 -8.78 12.04
CA VAL A 22 4.22 -9.19 10.84
C VAL A 22 5.47 -9.93 11.28
N SER A 23 5.61 -11.17 10.86
CA SER A 23 6.80 -11.98 11.05
C SER A 23 7.50 -12.17 9.71
N GLN A 24 8.83 -12.15 9.73
CA GLN A 24 9.67 -12.41 8.57
C GLN A 24 10.77 -13.38 8.96
N THR A 25 10.93 -14.46 8.19
CA THR A 25 11.98 -15.45 8.37
C THR A 25 12.81 -15.53 7.09
N VAL A 26 14.13 -15.48 7.24
CA VAL A 26 15.09 -15.69 6.15
C VAL A 26 15.79 -17.01 6.40
N ASN A 27 15.61 -18.01 5.55
CA ASN A 27 16.27 -19.30 5.74
C ASN A 27 17.02 -19.72 4.47
N LYS A 28 18.33 -19.45 4.43
CA LYS A 28 19.17 -19.70 3.26
C LYS A 28 19.33 -21.19 2.89
N TYR A 29 18.90 -22.13 3.73
CA TYR A 29 19.30 -23.53 3.62
C TYR A 29 18.16 -24.54 3.53
N ILE A 30 16.91 -24.16 3.81
CA ILE A 30 15.77 -25.09 3.83
C ILE A 30 14.59 -24.46 3.10
N LYS A 31 13.96 -25.25 2.23
CA LYS A 31 12.64 -24.93 1.67
C LYS A 31 11.66 -24.95 2.85
N ILE A 32 11.30 -23.77 3.36
CA ILE A 32 10.35 -23.67 4.47
C ILE A 32 8.98 -24.12 3.93
N ASP A 33 8.44 -25.20 4.47
CA ASP A 33 7.01 -25.48 4.34
C ASP A 33 6.27 -24.42 5.15
N LEU A 34 5.75 -23.42 4.45
CA LEU A 34 4.98 -22.35 5.07
C LEU A 34 3.63 -22.89 5.51
N PRO A 35 3.20 -22.63 6.75
CA PRO A 35 1.86 -22.98 7.16
C PRO A 35 0.85 -22.25 6.27
N SER A 36 -0.21 -22.95 5.88
CA SER A 36 -1.33 -22.33 5.20
C SER A 36 -1.99 -21.27 6.10
N ASN A 37 -2.74 -20.36 5.49
CA ASN A 37 -3.54 -19.40 6.26
C ASN A 37 -4.47 -20.09 7.26
N ASP A 38 -5.03 -21.25 6.90
CA ASP A 38 -5.90 -22.04 7.78
C ASP A 38 -5.13 -22.61 8.97
N ASN A 39 -3.90 -23.09 8.76
CA ASN A 39 -3.03 -23.56 9.85
C ASN A 39 -2.67 -22.42 10.80
N ILE A 40 -2.36 -21.24 10.25
CA ILE A 40 -2.06 -20.05 11.03
C ILE A 40 -3.28 -19.67 11.87
N GLN A 41 -4.46 -19.52 11.25
CA GLN A 41 -5.69 -19.13 11.95
C GLN A 41 -6.08 -20.15 13.04
N SER A 42 -5.97 -21.46 12.74
CA SER A 42 -6.28 -22.53 13.69
C SER A 42 -5.43 -22.44 14.96
N SER A 43 -4.15 -22.08 14.84
CA SER A 43 -3.25 -21.92 16.00
C SER A 43 -3.68 -20.82 16.98
N PHE A 44 -4.46 -19.84 16.51
CA PHE A 44 -5.05 -18.78 17.34
C PHE A 44 -6.41 -19.21 17.92
N LEU A 45 -7.19 -19.97 17.15
CA LEU A 45 -8.46 -20.53 17.61
C LEU A 45 -8.27 -21.46 18.82
N ASP A 46 -7.25 -22.32 18.79
CA ASP A 46 -6.90 -23.23 19.89
C ASP A 46 -6.55 -22.48 21.20
N ARG A 47 -6.22 -21.19 21.09
CA ARG A 47 -5.90 -20.30 22.22
C ARG A 47 -7.06 -19.38 22.61
N GLY A 48 -8.26 -19.60 22.05
CA GLY A 48 -9.47 -18.83 22.33
C GLY A 48 -9.61 -17.51 21.56
N TYR A 49 -8.80 -17.28 20.52
CA TYR A 49 -8.89 -16.07 19.68
C TYR A 49 -9.76 -16.35 18.44
N ASN A 50 -11.05 -16.03 18.54
CA ASN A 50 -12.05 -16.47 17.56
C ASN A 50 -12.05 -15.74 16.20
N HIS A 51 -11.36 -14.59 16.08
CA HIS A 51 -11.43 -13.75 14.88
C HIS A 51 -10.06 -13.18 14.51
N VAL A 52 -9.37 -13.89 13.62
CA VAL A 52 -8.03 -13.54 13.15
C VAL A 52 -7.98 -13.65 11.64
N GLY A 53 -7.45 -12.63 10.96
CA GLY A 53 -7.10 -12.68 9.55
C GLY A 53 -5.61 -12.97 9.39
N SER A 54 -5.24 -13.66 8.32
CA SER A 54 -3.84 -13.91 8.01
C SER A 54 -3.58 -14.04 6.51
N TYR A 55 -2.37 -13.69 6.10
CA TYR A 55 -1.79 -14.13 4.83
C TYR A 55 -0.30 -14.40 5.01
N ALA A 56 0.18 -15.44 4.32
CA ALA A 56 1.58 -15.79 4.25
C ALA A 56 2.10 -15.61 2.81
N ASP A 57 3.32 -15.08 2.69
CA ASP A 57 4.05 -14.98 1.43
C ASP A 57 5.34 -15.79 1.47
N PHE A 58 5.77 -16.24 0.30
CA PHE A 58 7.10 -16.78 0.08
C PHE A 58 7.71 -16.15 -1.15
N ASN A 59 8.87 -15.53 -0.96
CA ASN A 59 9.71 -15.15 -2.08
C ASN A 59 10.83 -16.19 -2.23
N SER A 60 10.74 -17.00 -3.28
CA SER A 60 11.75 -18.03 -3.61
C SER A 60 13.09 -17.45 -4.05
N THR A 61 13.11 -16.27 -4.67
CA THR A 61 14.33 -15.59 -5.12
C THR A 61 15.17 -15.08 -3.95
N THR A 62 14.52 -14.51 -2.92
CA THR A 62 15.21 -14.01 -1.72
C THR A 62 15.24 -15.02 -0.57
N ASN A 63 14.51 -16.12 -0.73
CA ASN A 63 14.29 -17.15 0.29
C ASN A 63 13.78 -16.56 1.62
N VAL A 64 12.82 -15.63 1.47
CA VAL A 64 12.17 -14.92 2.57
C VAL A 64 10.72 -15.36 2.63
N ALA A 65 10.31 -15.80 3.81
CA ALA A 65 8.93 -16.03 4.16
C ALA A 65 8.42 -14.88 5.03
N ARG A 66 7.24 -14.34 4.72
CA ARG A 66 6.54 -13.42 5.63
C ARG A 66 5.17 -13.94 5.98
N CYS A 67 4.72 -13.59 7.16
CA CYS A 67 3.38 -13.86 7.63
C CYS A 67 2.84 -12.61 8.30
N HIS A 68 1.67 -12.16 7.88
CA HIS A 68 0.92 -11.11 8.57
C HIS A 68 -0.30 -11.76 9.21
N VAL A 69 -0.44 -11.57 10.53
CA VAL A 69 -1.58 -12.04 11.31
C VAL A 69 -2.17 -10.88 12.10
N TYR A 70 -3.49 -10.70 12.05
CA TYR A 70 -4.15 -9.55 12.68
C TYR A 70 -5.54 -9.87 13.23
N SER A 71 -5.95 -9.14 14.26
CA SER A 71 -7.28 -9.29 14.86
C SER A 71 -8.38 -8.75 13.95
N LEU A 72 -9.52 -9.43 13.95
CA LEU A 72 -10.75 -8.99 13.28
C LEU A 72 -11.84 -8.59 14.31
N PRO A 73 -12.62 -7.52 14.05
CA PRO A 73 -12.41 -6.54 12.99
C PRO A 73 -11.10 -5.76 13.20
N TYR A 74 -10.44 -5.39 12.12
CA TYR A 74 -9.20 -4.61 12.18
C TYR A 74 -9.48 -3.21 12.74
N ARG A 75 -8.80 -2.84 13.82
CA ARG A 75 -9.07 -1.58 14.57
C ARG A 75 -7.98 -0.53 14.42
N PHE A 76 -6.85 -0.85 13.79
CA PHE A 76 -5.77 0.12 13.61
C PHE A 76 -6.04 1.02 12.41
N GLU A 77 -5.54 2.26 12.48
CA GLU A 77 -5.63 3.23 11.39
C GLU A 77 -4.57 3.02 10.31
N ILE A 78 -3.54 2.23 10.60
CA ILE A 78 -2.41 2.01 9.70
C ILE A 78 -2.36 0.52 9.38
N PHE A 79 -2.32 0.20 8.08
CA PHE A 79 -2.07 -1.14 7.58
C PHE A 79 -0.69 -1.17 6.92
N ILE A 80 0.22 -1.94 7.48
CA ILE A 80 1.60 -2.06 7.00
C ILE A 80 1.81 -3.37 6.23
N ASN A 81 2.77 -3.37 5.29
CA ASN A 81 3.22 -4.55 4.56
C ASN A 81 2.10 -5.24 3.75
N LEU A 82 1.29 -4.46 3.04
CA LEU A 82 0.37 -4.99 2.04
C LEU A 82 1.18 -5.45 0.81
N ASN A 83 0.94 -6.67 0.36
CA ASN A 83 1.66 -7.33 -0.75
C ASN A 83 0.68 -8.01 -1.72
N ASN A 84 1.18 -8.72 -2.73
CA ASN A 84 0.36 -9.41 -3.74
C ASN A 84 -0.49 -10.56 -3.20
N PHE A 85 -0.28 -11.00 -1.96
CA PHE A 85 -1.07 -12.05 -1.33
C PHE A 85 -2.28 -11.52 -0.55
N PHE A 86 -2.50 -10.20 -0.60
CA PHE A 86 -3.68 -9.59 -0.02
C PHE A 86 -4.95 -10.03 -0.76
N THR A 87 -5.89 -10.62 -0.02
CA THR A 87 -7.13 -11.20 -0.57
C THR A 87 -8.37 -10.30 -0.41
N GLY A 88 -8.20 -9.08 0.12
CA GLY A 88 -9.31 -8.16 0.38
C GLY A 88 -9.85 -8.24 1.81
N GLY A 89 -11.11 -7.84 1.98
CA GLY A 89 -11.77 -7.66 3.27
C GLY A 89 -12.25 -6.22 3.48
N MET A 90 -12.87 -5.91 4.62
CA MET A 90 -13.36 -4.56 4.92
C MET A 90 -12.62 -3.94 6.10
N PHE A 91 -11.87 -2.88 5.84
CA PHE A 91 -10.96 -2.24 6.79
C PHE A 91 -11.36 -0.77 7.03
N ASN A 92 -12.59 -0.53 7.48
CA ASN A 92 -13.19 0.80 7.62
C ASN A 92 -12.45 1.76 8.57
N LYS A 93 -11.58 1.26 9.44
CA LYS A 93 -10.77 2.08 10.37
C LYS A 93 -9.42 2.50 9.79
N VAL A 94 -8.94 1.82 8.76
CA VAL A 94 -7.66 2.13 8.14
C VAL A 94 -7.75 3.44 7.37
N ARG A 95 -6.75 4.29 7.53
CA ARG A 95 -6.53 5.58 6.87
C ARG A 95 -5.21 5.63 6.13
N CYS A 96 -4.27 4.75 6.46
CA CYS A 96 -2.93 4.72 5.89
C CYS A 96 -2.55 3.30 5.49
N VAL A 97 -2.12 3.10 4.25
CA VAL A 97 -1.66 1.80 3.73
C VAL A 97 -0.24 1.93 3.20
N PHE A 98 0.62 0.99 3.61
CA PHE A 98 1.95 0.81 3.06
C PHE A 98 2.00 -0.48 2.24
N MET A 99 2.22 -0.33 0.94
CA MET A 99 2.40 -1.41 -0.01
C MET A 99 3.88 -1.60 -0.33
N ASN A 100 4.36 -2.83 -0.18
CA ASN A 100 5.71 -3.22 -0.58
C ASN A 100 5.74 -4.70 -0.94
N ASP A 101 6.32 -5.00 -2.09
CA ASP A 101 6.53 -6.36 -2.55
C ASP A 101 7.72 -6.38 -3.51
N THR A 102 8.31 -7.55 -3.61
CA THR A 102 9.35 -7.92 -4.57
C THR A 102 8.80 -8.28 -5.95
N SER A 103 7.50 -8.60 -6.04
CA SER A 103 6.78 -8.83 -7.30
C SER A 103 6.01 -7.58 -7.71
N SER A 104 5.75 -7.40 -9.01
CA SER A 104 4.96 -6.28 -9.53
C SER A 104 3.55 -6.24 -8.93
N PHE A 105 3.02 -5.03 -8.72
CA PHE A 105 1.62 -4.83 -8.34
C PHE A 105 0.77 -4.60 -9.58
N GLU A 106 -0.16 -5.51 -9.85
CA GLU A 106 -1.05 -5.38 -11.01
C GLU A 106 -2.29 -4.55 -10.66
N HIS A 107 -3.02 -4.13 -11.70
CA HIS A 107 -4.19 -3.26 -11.59
C HIS A 107 -5.25 -3.81 -10.62
N GLU A 108 -5.48 -5.12 -10.64
CA GLU A 108 -6.48 -5.81 -9.82
C GLU A 108 -6.19 -5.67 -8.32
N LEU A 109 -4.91 -5.61 -7.93
CA LEU A 109 -4.55 -5.39 -6.54
C LEU A 109 -4.97 -3.99 -6.09
N PHE A 110 -4.73 -2.96 -6.91
CA PHE A 110 -5.16 -1.60 -6.59
C PHE A 110 -6.69 -1.48 -6.53
N ALA A 111 -7.41 -2.22 -7.39
CA ALA A 111 -8.87 -2.30 -7.33
C ALA A 111 -9.33 -2.93 -5.99
N LEU A 112 -8.72 -4.05 -5.58
CA LEU A 112 -8.97 -4.68 -4.28
C LEU A 112 -8.66 -3.73 -3.11
N VAL A 113 -7.55 -2.99 -3.17
CA VAL A 113 -7.19 -2.00 -2.14
C VAL A 113 -8.26 -0.89 -2.06
N SER A 114 -8.72 -0.36 -3.20
CA SER A 114 -9.74 0.69 -3.20
C SER A 114 -11.05 0.24 -2.54
N GLN A 115 -11.44 -1.02 -2.73
CA GLN A 115 -12.64 -1.61 -2.15
C GLN A 115 -12.45 -1.93 -0.66
N ALA A 116 -11.27 -2.46 -0.30
CA ALA A 116 -11.00 -2.89 1.06
C ALA A 116 -10.80 -1.73 2.05
N PHE A 117 -10.32 -0.59 1.56
CA PHE A 117 -10.00 0.59 2.35
C PHE A 117 -10.84 1.81 1.90
N PRO A 118 -12.16 1.81 2.13
CA PRO A 118 -13.06 2.83 1.57
C PRO A 118 -12.77 4.26 2.06
N TYR A 119 -12.07 4.41 3.18
CA TYR A 119 -11.70 5.71 3.77
C TYR A 119 -10.18 5.95 3.75
N LEU A 120 -9.46 5.33 2.82
CA LEU A 120 -8.00 5.50 2.71
C LEU A 120 -7.63 6.95 2.43
N GLU A 121 -6.81 7.55 3.28
CA GLU A 121 -6.33 8.93 3.14
C GLU A 121 -4.88 9.01 2.65
N LYS A 122 -4.06 8.00 2.97
CA LYS A 122 -2.63 7.96 2.65
C LYS A 122 -2.25 6.61 2.06
N LEU A 123 -1.62 6.63 0.90
CA LEU A 123 -1.13 5.43 0.22
C LEU A 123 0.35 5.57 -0.10
N TYR A 124 1.12 4.59 0.34
CA TYR A 124 2.54 4.48 0.08
C TYR A 124 2.75 3.25 -0.79
N VAL A 125 3.25 3.44 -2.01
CA VAL A 125 3.59 2.37 -2.94
C VAL A 125 5.09 2.37 -3.13
N CYS A 126 5.74 1.35 -2.57
CA CYS A 126 7.17 1.13 -2.70
C CYS A 126 7.39 -0.16 -3.50
N ASN A 127 7.63 -0.05 -4.80
CA ASN A 127 7.83 -1.21 -5.68
C ASN A 127 8.58 -0.80 -6.94
N LEU A 128 9.75 -1.40 -7.18
CA LEU A 128 10.60 -1.08 -8.33
C LEU A 128 10.29 -1.95 -9.56
N GLN A 129 9.44 -2.97 -9.43
CA GLN A 129 9.10 -3.85 -10.54
C GLN A 129 8.06 -3.20 -11.44
N ALA A 130 8.27 -3.27 -12.75
CA ALA A 130 7.28 -2.85 -13.73
C ALA A 130 6.02 -3.75 -13.66
N GLN A 131 4.84 -3.15 -13.75
CA GLN A 131 3.59 -3.89 -14.02
C GLN A 131 3.74 -4.75 -15.28
N LYS A 132 3.33 -6.02 -15.20
CA LYS A 132 3.42 -6.97 -16.32
C LYS A 132 2.21 -6.84 -17.23
N ASN A 133 1.04 -6.56 -16.67
CA ASN A 133 -0.23 -6.53 -17.38
C ASN A 133 -0.72 -5.09 -17.50
N LYS A 134 -0.06 -4.28 -18.34
CA LYS A 134 -0.49 -2.90 -18.65
C LYS A 134 -1.80 -2.81 -19.44
N GLN A 135 -2.34 -3.93 -19.92
CA GLN A 135 -3.56 -3.91 -20.73
C GLN A 135 -4.67 -3.25 -19.93
N HIS A 136 -5.26 -2.21 -20.51
CA HIS A 136 -6.30 -1.37 -19.93
C HIS A 136 -7.42 -2.25 -19.37
N SER A 137 -7.37 -2.52 -18.07
CA SER A 137 -8.55 -2.99 -17.35
C SER A 137 -9.61 -1.92 -17.54
N SER A 138 -10.78 -2.33 -18.02
CA SER A 138 -11.94 -1.43 -18.18
C SER A 138 -12.49 -0.93 -16.85
N THR A 139 -11.97 -1.44 -15.73
CA THR A 139 -12.43 -1.08 -14.39
C THR A 139 -11.69 0.17 -13.92
N LEU A 140 -12.39 1.29 -13.93
CA LEU A 140 -11.90 2.52 -13.33
C LEU A 140 -11.79 2.37 -11.81
N ILE A 141 -10.59 2.59 -11.25
CA ILE A 141 -10.36 2.56 -9.81
C ILE A 141 -10.65 3.94 -9.23
N VAL A 142 -11.34 4.01 -8.08
CA VAL A 142 -11.63 5.29 -7.42
C VAL A 142 -11.16 5.25 -5.97
N PHE A 143 -10.23 6.15 -5.62
CA PHE A 143 -9.86 6.40 -4.24
C PHE A 143 -10.49 7.70 -3.75
N SER A 144 -11.75 7.63 -3.34
CA SER A 144 -12.58 8.81 -3.00
C SER A 144 -12.02 9.68 -1.87
N HIS A 145 -11.19 9.12 -0.99
CA HIS A 145 -10.67 9.79 0.20
C HIS A 145 -9.15 9.99 0.19
N LEU A 146 -8.45 9.58 -0.87
CA LEU A 146 -6.99 9.63 -0.89
C LEU A 146 -6.51 11.07 -1.00
N VAL A 147 -5.84 11.54 0.05
CA VAL A 147 -5.29 12.89 0.18
C VAL A 147 -3.81 12.92 -0.16
N LYS A 148 -3.08 11.86 0.19
CA LYS A 148 -1.62 11.77 0.02
C LYS A 148 -1.23 10.47 -0.68
N LEU A 149 -0.49 10.60 -1.77
CA LEU A 149 0.09 9.50 -2.52
C LEU A 149 1.61 9.60 -2.52
N ILE A 150 2.30 8.51 -2.17
CA ILE A 150 3.75 8.40 -2.20
C ILE A 150 4.15 7.28 -3.14
N LEU A 151 4.88 7.64 -4.20
CA LEU A 151 5.38 6.77 -5.27
C LEU A 151 6.91 6.82 -5.34
N SER A 152 7.59 6.88 -4.18
CA SER A 152 9.05 6.86 -4.14
C SER A 152 9.54 5.97 -2.98
N PRO A 153 10.35 4.92 -3.26
CA PRO A 153 10.78 4.47 -4.60
C PRO A 153 9.68 3.66 -5.31
N ALA A 154 9.28 4.05 -6.53
CA ALA A 154 8.33 3.28 -7.33
C ALA A 154 8.63 3.33 -8.83
N HIS A 155 8.38 2.22 -9.54
CA HIS A 155 8.47 2.17 -11.00
C HIS A 155 7.45 3.12 -11.67
N VAL A 156 7.82 3.69 -12.82
CA VAL A 156 6.99 4.67 -13.56
C VAL A 156 5.57 4.18 -13.89
N ASN A 157 5.40 2.88 -14.14
CA ASN A 157 4.07 2.26 -14.35
C ASN A 157 3.07 2.57 -13.22
N TYR A 158 3.53 2.67 -11.96
CA TYR A 158 2.64 3.01 -10.86
C TYR A 158 2.19 4.47 -10.92
N ALA A 159 3.07 5.37 -11.35
CA ALA A 159 2.69 6.76 -11.59
C ALA A 159 1.69 6.87 -12.75
N GLU A 160 1.85 6.10 -13.84
CA GLU A 160 0.84 6.02 -14.91
C GLU A 160 -0.51 5.47 -14.39
N GLN A 161 -0.48 4.38 -13.60
CA GLN A 161 -1.67 3.77 -13.02
C GLN A 161 -2.45 4.74 -12.13
N PHE A 162 -1.77 5.54 -11.29
CA PHE A 162 -2.43 6.44 -10.36
C PHE A 162 -2.74 7.82 -10.93
N LEU A 163 -1.85 8.37 -11.76
CA LEU A 163 -2.00 9.74 -12.24
C LEU A 163 -2.89 9.81 -13.48
N PHE A 164 -2.91 8.81 -14.37
CA PHE A 164 -3.82 8.81 -15.51
C PHE A 164 -5.27 8.58 -15.10
N GLU A 165 -6.13 9.51 -15.49
CA GLU A 165 -7.55 9.51 -15.10
C GLU A 165 -8.36 8.35 -15.69
N GLU A 166 -7.87 7.77 -16.79
CA GLU A 166 -8.44 6.57 -17.42
C GLU A 166 -8.30 5.33 -16.52
N ASN A 167 -7.27 5.29 -15.68
CA ASN A 167 -6.94 4.16 -14.83
C ASN A 167 -7.47 4.34 -13.40
N THR A 168 -7.28 5.54 -12.84
CA THR A 168 -7.62 5.84 -11.44
C THR A 168 -8.16 7.26 -11.30
N ARG A 169 -9.20 7.46 -10.47
CA ARG A 169 -9.65 8.79 -10.03
C ARG A 169 -9.24 9.07 -8.60
N LEU A 170 -8.61 10.23 -8.41
CA LEU A 170 -8.08 10.72 -7.15
C LEU A 170 -8.65 12.11 -6.82
N PRO A 171 -9.98 12.25 -6.60
CA PRO A 171 -10.65 13.55 -6.52
C PRO A 171 -10.17 14.45 -5.38
N ARG A 172 -9.53 13.87 -4.36
CA ARG A 172 -9.05 14.57 -3.14
C ARG A 172 -7.54 14.60 -3.01
N LEU A 173 -6.79 14.25 -4.06
CA LEU A 173 -5.34 14.25 -4.00
C LEU A 173 -4.81 15.69 -3.82
N ILE A 174 -4.08 15.91 -2.74
CA ILE A 174 -3.51 17.21 -2.36
C ILE A 174 -1.99 17.12 -2.31
N VAL A 175 -1.45 15.97 -1.88
CA VAL A 175 -0.01 15.77 -1.70
C VAL A 175 0.48 14.59 -2.54
N LEU A 176 1.46 14.85 -3.40
CA LEU A 176 2.17 13.84 -4.18
C LEU A 176 3.65 13.79 -3.74
N THR A 177 4.19 12.60 -3.56
CA THR A 177 5.64 12.38 -3.42
C THR A 177 6.10 11.45 -4.53
N ILE A 178 7.05 11.89 -5.35
CA ILE A 178 7.43 11.19 -6.59
C ILE A 178 8.85 11.60 -7.00
N GLU A 179 9.53 10.75 -7.75
CA GLU A 179 10.81 11.10 -8.41
C GLU A 179 10.58 12.03 -9.61
N TYR A 180 11.51 12.96 -9.84
CA TYR A 180 11.36 13.95 -10.91
C TYR A 180 11.24 13.31 -12.28
N GLU A 181 12.13 12.36 -12.59
CA GLU A 181 12.19 11.66 -13.87
C GLU A 181 10.89 10.93 -14.14
N THR A 182 10.34 10.26 -13.12
CA THR A 182 9.05 9.59 -13.21
C THR A 182 7.92 10.57 -13.51
N LEU A 183 7.87 11.70 -12.79
CA LEU A 183 6.84 12.72 -13.03
C LEU A 183 6.96 13.34 -14.43
N ALA A 184 8.18 13.62 -14.88
CA ALA A 184 8.45 14.16 -16.21
C ALA A 184 8.03 13.17 -17.32
N ILE A 185 8.29 11.87 -17.16
CA ILE A 185 7.85 10.85 -18.12
C ILE A 185 6.32 10.80 -18.20
N VAL A 186 5.63 10.65 -17.07
CA VAL A 186 4.17 10.50 -17.04
C VAL A 186 3.45 11.73 -17.58
N THR A 187 3.97 12.93 -17.28
CA THR A 187 3.39 14.19 -17.75
C THR A 187 3.90 14.61 -19.14
N ASN A 188 4.79 13.82 -19.77
CA ASN A 188 5.52 14.21 -20.98
C ASN A 188 6.11 15.62 -20.87
N ASN A 189 6.95 15.85 -19.86
CA ASN A 189 7.49 17.16 -19.48
C ASN A 189 6.39 18.23 -19.29
N PHE A 190 5.31 17.87 -18.58
CA PHE A 190 4.20 18.76 -18.25
C PHE A 190 3.40 19.25 -19.48
N THR A 191 3.29 18.42 -20.51
CA THR A 191 2.50 18.71 -21.72
C THR A 191 1.33 17.74 -21.95
N ASN A 192 1.32 16.58 -21.26
CA ASN A 192 0.28 15.57 -21.40
C ASN A 192 -0.90 15.85 -20.45
N ASP A 193 -2.10 15.98 -20.99
CA ASP A 193 -3.32 16.23 -20.20
C ASP A 193 -3.86 14.97 -19.48
N ALA A 194 -3.41 13.75 -19.81
CA ALA A 194 -3.95 12.50 -19.24
C ALA A 194 -3.82 12.41 -17.71
N ALA A 195 -2.80 13.06 -17.13
CA ALA A 195 -2.60 13.12 -15.68
C ALA A 195 -3.18 14.39 -15.03
N ARG A 196 -3.67 15.34 -15.84
CA ARG A 196 -3.96 16.70 -15.39
C ARG A 196 -5.11 16.76 -14.39
N LEU A 197 -6.16 15.97 -14.60
CA LEU A 197 -7.33 15.99 -13.72
C LEU A 197 -7.00 15.51 -12.30
N ASN A 198 -6.26 14.40 -12.17
CA ASN A 198 -5.80 13.92 -10.86
C ASN A 198 -4.76 14.86 -10.23
N CYS A 199 -4.02 15.62 -11.04
CA CYS A 199 -3.04 16.60 -10.57
C CYS A 199 -3.63 17.99 -10.24
N ALA A 200 -4.85 18.29 -10.68
CA ALA A 200 -5.42 19.64 -10.64
C ALA A 200 -5.56 20.21 -9.21
N ASN A 201 -5.75 19.35 -8.22
CA ASN A 201 -5.95 19.71 -6.82
C ASN A 201 -4.66 19.65 -5.98
N LEU A 202 -3.50 19.35 -6.59
CA LEU A 202 -2.22 19.24 -5.89
C LEU A 202 -1.78 20.59 -5.33
N GLN A 203 -1.59 20.65 -4.01
CA GLN A 203 -1.06 21.83 -3.30
C GLN A 203 0.35 21.60 -2.79
N ASN A 204 0.83 20.34 -2.81
CA ASN A 204 2.21 20.03 -2.44
C ASN A 204 2.74 18.86 -3.28
N ILE A 205 3.87 19.09 -3.95
CA ILE A 205 4.63 18.03 -4.61
C ILE A 205 6.01 17.95 -3.95
N HIS A 206 6.27 16.83 -3.30
CA HIS A 206 7.58 16.49 -2.79
C HIS A 206 8.34 15.70 -3.87
N ILE A 207 9.28 16.37 -4.52
CA ILE A 207 10.14 15.75 -5.54
C ILE A 207 11.36 15.16 -4.86
N VAL A 208 11.58 13.87 -5.07
CA VAL A 208 12.79 13.17 -4.62
C VAL A 208 13.86 13.31 -5.70
N GLY A 209 15.06 13.76 -5.31
CA GLY A 209 16.19 13.97 -6.23
C GLY A 209 16.43 15.44 -6.62
N SER A 210 17.34 15.65 -7.58
CA SER A 210 17.64 16.98 -8.12
C SER A 210 16.51 17.47 -9.01
N PHE A 211 15.91 18.61 -8.65
CA PHE A 211 14.79 19.19 -9.38
C PHE A 211 15.14 20.60 -9.88
N VAL A 212 15.04 20.81 -11.19
CA VAL A 212 15.03 22.14 -11.80
C VAL A 212 13.64 22.36 -12.36
N ARG A 213 12.94 23.37 -11.84
CA ARG A 213 11.55 23.64 -12.21
C ARG A 213 11.47 24.24 -13.62
N PRO A 214 10.88 23.55 -14.62
CA PRO A 214 10.68 24.13 -15.94
C PRO A 214 9.53 25.15 -15.93
N GLU A 215 9.49 26.04 -16.93
CA GLU A 215 8.44 27.07 -17.06
C GLU A 215 7.02 26.49 -17.17
N SER A 216 6.87 25.32 -17.80
CA SER A 216 5.60 24.61 -17.93
C SER A 216 5.07 24.07 -16.60
N PHE A 217 5.91 23.95 -15.56
CA PHE A 217 5.53 23.33 -14.30
C PHE A 217 4.37 24.06 -13.59
N HIS A 218 4.43 25.38 -13.50
CA HIS A 218 3.40 26.18 -12.83
C HIS A 218 2.07 26.20 -13.62
N HIS A 219 2.13 26.09 -14.94
CA HIS A 219 0.94 25.98 -15.77
C HIS A 219 0.24 24.63 -15.58
N TYR A 220 1.02 23.58 -15.34
CA TYR A 220 0.51 22.23 -15.13
C TYR A 220 -0.05 22.01 -13.72
N PHE A 221 0.54 22.65 -12.71
CA PHE A 221 0.11 22.59 -11.31
C PHE A 221 -0.30 23.97 -10.79
N PRO A 222 -1.52 24.43 -11.09
CA PRO A 222 -1.92 25.82 -10.84
C PRO A 222 -2.08 26.19 -9.35
N LEU A 223 -2.07 25.21 -8.44
CA LEU A 223 -2.23 25.42 -7.00
C LEU A 223 -0.90 25.31 -6.21
N LEU A 224 0.26 25.19 -6.90
CA LEU A 224 1.61 25.10 -6.32
C LEU A 224 2.36 26.43 -6.29
#